data_AF-A0A5R8L276-F1
#
_entry.id   AF-A0A5R8L276-F1
#
_cell.length_a   1.000
_cell.length_b   1.000
_cell.length_c   1.000
_cell.angle_alpha   90.00
_cell.angle_beta   90.00
_cell.angle_gamma   90.00
#
_symmetry.space_group_name_H-M   'P 1'
#
loop_
_entity.id
_entity.type
_entity.pdbx_description
1 polymer ?
#
loop_
_entity_poly.entity_id
_entity_poly.type
_entity_poly.pdbx_seq_one_letter_code
_entity_poly.pdbx_strand_id
1 'polypeptide(L)'
;MSTRLRPRVTSPASAAPVETEYRPRQPVDVGRAVAAQRHGRNDPTYAATGSLGAGGVVWRVSRTPDGVATLALRRTADGTVRAAAWGPGADWALDQLPALCGASDDPDGFDASRHPSVAEWHRRHPDLRIGRTDLVFDALVSAIMEQKVTGMQAFSAWRSIVTWYG
;
A
#
# COMPACT_ATOMS: atom_id res chain seq x y z
N MET A 1 11.51 35.98 14.70
CA MET A 1 11.92 34.73 14.03
C MET A 1 12.20 33.69 15.11
N SER A 2 11.24 32.81 15.42
CA SER A 2 11.39 31.76 16.44
C SER A 2 11.57 30.42 15.75
N THR A 3 12.80 29.91 15.78
CA THR A 3 13.18 28.61 15.25
C THR A 3 12.61 27.53 16.17
N ARG A 4 11.49 26.91 15.78
CA ARG A 4 11.02 25.69 16.45
C ARG A 4 12.01 24.57 16.15
N LEU A 5 12.82 24.21 17.14
CA LEU A 5 13.61 22.99 17.14
C LEU A 5 12.63 21.80 17.05
N ARG A 6 12.67 21.08 15.92
CA ARG A 6 11.98 19.79 15.80
C ARG A 6 12.56 18.84 16.85
N PRO A 7 11.74 18.16 17.66
CA PRO A 7 12.23 17.11 18.55
C PRO A 7 12.97 16.07 17.71
N ARG A 8 14.20 15.77 18.11
CA ARG A 8 15.01 14.71 17.50
C ARG A 8 14.33 13.39 17.88
N VAL A 9 13.66 12.74 16.93
CA VAL A 9 13.15 11.38 17.13
C VAL A 9 14.36 10.51 17.42
N THR A 10 14.43 9.99 18.65
CA THR A 10 15.40 8.97 19.02
C THR A 10 15.11 7.74 18.17
N SER A 11 16.05 7.33 17.32
CA SER A 11 15.94 6.05 16.62
C SER A 11 15.74 4.96 17.67
N PRO A 12 14.61 4.22 17.67
CA PRO A 12 14.54 3.01 18.47
C PRO A 12 15.67 2.07 18.02
N ALA A 13 16.23 1.31 18.95
CA ALA A 13 17.08 0.18 18.60
C ALA A 13 16.31 -0.68 17.60
N SER A 14 16.92 -0.96 16.45
CA SER A 14 16.31 -1.76 15.38
C SER A 14 16.01 -3.17 15.90
N ALA A 15 14.78 -3.41 16.33
CA ALA A 15 14.29 -4.77 16.51
C ALA A 15 14.41 -5.51 15.17
N ALA A 16 14.76 -6.80 15.23
CA ALA A 16 14.72 -7.64 14.04
C ALA A 16 13.31 -7.59 13.43
N PRO A 17 13.16 -7.56 12.10
CA PRO A 17 11.84 -7.65 11.49
C PRO A 17 11.18 -8.96 11.82
N VAL A 18 9.84 -8.94 11.87
CA VAL A 18 9.04 -10.15 11.68
C VAL A 18 8.89 -10.36 10.18
N GLU A 19 8.99 -11.59 9.71
CA GLU A 19 8.96 -11.92 8.28
C GLU A 19 7.90 -12.96 7.96
N THR A 20 7.33 -12.87 6.75
CA THR A 20 6.42 -13.88 6.21
C THR A 20 6.56 -14.00 4.69
N GLU A 21 6.04 -15.09 4.13
CA GLU A 21 5.91 -15.30 2.69
C GLU A 21 4.45 -15.57 2.34
N TYR A 22 3.91 -14.79 1.42
CA TYR A 22 2.60 -15.03 0.82
C TYR A 22 2.75 -15.60 -0.58
N ARG A 23 2.10 -16.73 -0.84
CA ARG A 23 2.02 -17.38 -2.15
C ARG A 23 0.60 -17.24 -2.70
N PRO A 24 0.36 -16.33 -3.67
CA PRO A 24 -0.94 -16.21 -4.30
C PRO A 24 -1.40 -17.55 -4.90
N ARG A 25 -2.67 -17.91 -4.69
CA ARG A 25 -3.26 -19.15 -5.24
C ARG A 25 -3.42 -19.11 -6.76
N GLN A 26 -3.45 -17.92 -7.33
CA GLN A 26 -3.57 -17.65 -8.76
C GLN A 26 -2.59 -16.52 -9.13
N PRO A 27 -2.22 -16.39 -10.42
CA PRO A 27 -1.46 -15.23 -10.88
C PRO A 27 -2.14 -13.91 -10.51
N VAL A 28 -1.38 -13.01 -9.89
CA VAL A 28 -1.83 -11.67 -9.50
C VAL A 28 -0.75 -10.63 -9.79
N ASP A 29 -1.15 -9.46 -10.30
CA ASP A 29 -0.28 -8.29 -10.44
C ASP A 29 -0.20 -7.55 -9.09
N VAL A 30 0.58 -8.13 -8.16
CA VAL A 30 0.83 -7.56 -6.82
C VAL A 30 1.40 -6.15 -6.91
N GLY A 31 2.21 -5.88 -7.94
CA GLY A 31 2.79 -4.56 -8.17
C GLY A 31 1.72 -3.49 -8.32
N ARG A 32 0.68 -3.76 -9.12
CA ARG A 32 -0.44 -2.86 -9.30
C ARG A 32 -1.37 -2.80 -8.09
N ALA A 33 -1.67 -3.94 -7.46
CA ALA A 33 -2.52 -3.97 -6.27
C ALA A 33 -1.92 -3.10 -5.14
N VAL A 34 -0.62 -3.26 -4.86
CA VAL A 34 0.08 -2.48 -3.84
C VAL A 34 0.22 -1.01 -4.23
N ALA A 35 0.50 -0.72 -5.51
CA ALA A 35 0.63 0.65 -6.00
C ALA A 35 -0.69 1.42 -6.02
N ALA A 36 -1.84 0.73 -6.11
CA ALA A 36 -3.16 1.35 -6.01
C ALA A 36 -3.41 1.97 -4.63
N GLN A 37 -2.73 1.47 -3.59
CA GLN A 37 -2.85 1.94 -2.20
C GLN A 37 -1.95 3.16 -1.89
N ARG A 38 -1.39 3.81 -2.91
CA ARG A 38 -0.46 4.94 -2.79
C ARG A 38 -1.16 6.26 -3.08
N HIS A 39 -0.96 7.27 -2.24
CA HIS A 39 -1.50 8.62 -2.42
C HIS A 39 -0.59 9.49 -3.29
N GLY A 40 -0.44 9.08 -4.55
CA GLY A 40 0.33 9.81 -5.56
C GLY A 40 1.85 9.68 -5.44
N ARG A 41 2.59 10.28 -6.39
CA ARG A 41 4.05 10.11 -6.53
C ARG A 41 4.85 10.57 -5.30
N ASN A 42 4.33 11.50 -4.51
CA ASN A 42 5.05 12.08 -3.37
C ASN A 42 4.46 11.64 -2.02
N ASP A 43 3.76 10.51 -1.98
CA ASP A 43 3.24 9.92 -0.76
C ASP A 43 4.38 9.64 0.25
N PRO A 44 4.41 10.30 1.42
CA PRO A 44 5.47 10.11 2.41
C PRO A 44 5.43 8.74 3.09
N THR A 45 4.31 8.00 2.99
CA THR A 45 4.18 6.67 3.57
C THR A 45 4.52 5.56 2.58
N TYR A 46 4.99 5.90 1.36
CA TYR A 46 5.32 4.94 0.31
C TYR A 46 6.67 5.25 -0.33
N ALA A 47 7.60 4.30 -0.29
CA ALA A 47 8.88 4.38 -1.02
C ALA A 47 9.11 3.10 -1.82
N ALA A 48 9.90 3.19 -2.91
CA ALA A 48 10.25 2.00 -3.69
C ALA A 48 11.62 2.14 -4.32
N THR A 49 12.42 1.07 -4.30
CA THR A 49 13.70 0.99 -5.04
C THR A 49 13.50 0.63 -6.51
N GLY A 50 12.33 0.09 -6.85
CA GLY A 50 11.91 -0.31 -8.19
C GLY A 50 10.50 -0.89 -8.13
N SER A 51 9.93 -1.31 -9.26
CA SER A 51 8.67 -2.06 -9.25
C SER A 51 8.88 -3.46 -8.67
N LEU A 52 7.86 -4.01 -7.99
CA LEU A 52 7.91 -5.39 -7.50
C LEU A 52 8.17 -6.39 -8.64
N GLY A 53 7.58 -6.18 -9.82
CA GLY A 53 7.80 -7.02 -10.99
C GLY A 53 9.23 -7.02 -11.51
N ALA A 54 10.00 -5.94 -11.29
CA ALA A 54 11.41 -5.85 -11.64
C ALA A 54 12.35 -6.27 -10.49
N GLY A 55 11.82 -6.94 -9.45
CA GLY A 55 12.59 -7.38 -8.28
C GLY A 55 12.92 -6.27 -7.28
N GLY A 56 12.33 -5.07 -7.45
CA GLY A 56 12.45 -3.97 -6.51
C GLY A 56 11.76 -4.25 -5.17
N VAL A 57 12.01 -3.36 -4.21
CA VAL A 57 11.39 -3.41 -2.89
C VAL A 57 10.45 -2.22 -2.74
N VAL A 58 9.24 -2.50 -2.28
CA VAL A 58 8.26 -1.48 -1.90
C VAL A 58 8.22 -1.38 -0.39
N TRP A 59 8.30 -0.16 0.12
CA TRP A 59 8.20 0.18 1.54
C TRP A 59 6.92 0.95 1.77
N ARG A 60 6.16 0.55 2.78
CA ARG A 60 4.93 1.22 3.22
C ARG A 60 4.98 1.45 4.72
N VAL A 61 4.37 2.54 5.16
CA VAL A 61 4.12 2.80 6.58
C VAL A 61 2.63 3.00 6.77
N SER A 62 2.07 2.41 7.83
CA SER A 62 0.64 2.50 8.11
C SER A 62 0.39 2.51 9.61
N ARG A 63 -0.69 3.19 10.04
CA ARG A 63 -1.19 3.10 11.40
C ARG A 63 -2.19 1.95 11.47
N THR A 64 -1.78 0.82 12.01
CA THR A 64 -2.65 -0.35 12.19
C THR A 64 -3.42 -0.23 13.51
N PRO A 65 -4.48 -1.04 13.72
CA PRO A 65 -5.16 -1.14 15.01
C PRO A 65 -4.20 -1.48 16.17
N ASP A 66 -3.13 -2.22 15.90
CA ASP A 66 -2.14 -2.67 16.89
C ASP A 66 -0.92 -1.73 16.99
N GLY A 67 -0.92 -0.64 16.22
CA GLY A 67 0.09 0.42 16.26
C GLY A 67 0.75 0.68 14.91
N VAL A 68 1.81 1.48 14.91
CA VAL A 68 2.50 1.82 13.65
C VAL A 68 3.27 0.60 13.14
N ALA A 69 3.14 0.34 11.84
CA ALA A 69 3.89 -0.69 11.15
C ALA A 69 4.63 -0.09 9.95
N THR A 70 5.91 -0.44 9.82
CA THR A 70 6.63 -0.33 8.55
C THR A 70 6.62 -1.70 7.89
N LEU A 71 6.31 -1.77 6.60
CA LEU A 71 6.21 -2.99 5.80
C LEU A 71 7.12 -2.88 4.58
N ALA A 72 8.00 -3.85 4.38
CA ALA A 72 8.81 -4.02 3.18
C ALA A 72 8.30 -5.21 2.39
N LEU A 73 8.11 -5.05 1.08
CA LEU A 73 7.60 -6.07 0.18
C LEU A 73 8.58 -6.31 -0.96
N ARG A 74 8.82 -7.57 -1.28
CA ARG A 74 9.60 -7.99 -2.45
C ARG A 74 8.90 -9.18 -3.11
N ARG A 75 8.77 -9.12 -4.44
CA ARG A 75 8.28 -10.26 -5.23
C ARG A 75 9.46 -11.08 -5.74
N THR A 76 9.37 -12.39 -5.63
CA THR A 76 10.33 -13.36 -6.20
C THR A 76 9.88 -13.79 -7.61
N ALA A 77 10.78 -14.47 -8.34
CA ALA A 77 10.51 -14.88 -9.72
C ALA A 77 9.35 -15.88 -9.86
N ASP A 78 9.11 -16.71 -8.85
CA ASP A 78 8.00 -17.66 -8.77
C ASP A 78 6.65 -17.01 -8.38
N GLY A 79 6.62 -15.70 -8.17
CA GLY A 79 5.42 -14.96 -7.79
C GLY A 79 5.16 -14.89 -6.28
N THR A 80 6.00 -15.52 -5.45
CA THR A 80 5.93 -15.39 -3.99
C THR A 80 6.20 -13.93 -3.57
N VAL A 81 5.45 -13.45 -2.59
CA VAL A 81 5.63 -12.13 -1.98
C VAL A 81 6.28 -12.31 -0.62
N ARG A 82 7.53 -11.88 -0.49
CA ARG A 82 8.22 -11.80 0.79
C ARG A 82 7.91 -10.47 1.46
N ALA A 83 7.56 -10.53 2.74
CA ALA A 83 7.31 -9.35 3.53
C ALA A 83 8.12 -9.36 4.82
N ALA A 84 8.61 -8.19 5.19
CA ALA A 84 9.23 -7.92 6.48
C ALA A 84 8.51 -6.73 7.12
N ALA A 85 8.22 -6.80 8.41
CA ALA A 85 7.55 -5.73 9.13
C ALA A 85 8.23 -5.37 10.45
N TRP A 86 8.09 -4.10 10.83
CA TRP A 86 8.65 -3.51 12.05
C TRP A 86 7.62 -2.67 12.78
N GLY A 87 7.79 -2.56 14.09
CA GLY A 87 6.95 -1.73 14.96
C GLY A 87 5.82 -2.53 15.63
N PRO A 88 5.05 -1.89 16.53
CA PRO A 88 4.00 -2.56 17.29
C PRO A 88 2.90 -3.21 16.42
N GLY A 89 2.66 -2.67 15.23
CA GLY A 89 1.67 -3.19 14.29
C GLY A 89 2.21 -4.22 13.29
N ALA A 90 3.43 -4.74 13.48
CA ALA A 90 4.10 -5.59 12.49
C ALA A 90 3.31 -6.85 12.15
N ASP A 91 2.89 -7.62 13.17
CA ASP A 91 2.16 -8.88 12.98
C ASP A 91 0.85 -8.65 12.23
N TRP A 92 0.08 -7.63 12.63
CA TRP A 92 -1.14 -7.25 11.93
C TRP A 92 -0.90 -6.89 10.46
N ALA A 93 0.16 -6.14 10.16
CA ALA A 93 0.49 -5.76 8.79
C ALA A 93 0.88 -6.98 7.93
N LEU A 94 1.52 -7.98 8.52
CA LEU A 94 1.85 -9.24 7.85
C LEU A 94 0.60 -10.11 7.64
N ASP A 95 -0.30 -10.18 8.61
CA ASP A 95 -1.58 -10.90 8.47
C ASP A 95 -2.47 -10.31 7.37
N GLN A 96 -2.36 -9.00 7.13
CA GLN A 96 -3.05 -8.29 6.05
C GLN A 96 -2.42 -8.47 4.66
N LEU A 97 -1.24 -9.07 4.56
CA LEU A 97 -0.51 -9.22 3.30
C LEU A 97 -1.33 -9.88 2.18
N PRO A 98 -2.08 -10.98 2.41
CA PRO A 98 -2.91 -11.57 1.37
C PRO A 98 -3.97 -10.59 0.85
N ALA A 99 -4.67 -9.87 1.74
CA ALA A 99 -5.71 -8.92 1.38
C ALA A 99 -5.13 -7.73 0.60
N LEU A 100 -3.95 -7.23 1.00
CA LEU A 100 -3.20 -6.21 0.27
C LEU A 100 -2.83 -6.65 -1.14
N CYS A 101 -2.55 -7.95 -1.33
CA CYS A 101 -2.25 -8.53 -2.64
C CYS A 101 -3.50 -8.91 -3.44
N GLY A 102 -4.71 -8.65 -2.93
CA GLY A 102 -5.97 -8.97 -3.62
C GLY A 102 -6.41 -10.42 -3.51
N ALA A 103 -6.03 -11.14 -2.44
CA ALA A 103 -6.44 -12.54 -2.23
C ALA A 103 -7.97 -12.73 -2.14
N SER A 104 -8.70 -11.67 -1.80
CA SER A 104 -10.16 -11.68 -1.65
C SER A 104 -10.89 -11.02 -2.82
N ASP A 105 -10.16 -10.62 -3.86
CA ASP A 105 -10.73 -10.02 -5.05
C ASP A 105 -11.15 -11.14 -6.02
N ASP A 106 -12.42 -11.51 -5.94
CA ASP A 106 -13.05 -12.52 -6.81
C ASP A 106 -13.63 -11.86 -8.07
N PRO A 107 -13.10 -12.16 -9.28
CA PRO A 107 -13.65 -11.63 -10.52
C PRO A 107 -14.90 -12.38 -11.00
N ASP A 108 -15.29 -13.48 -10.35
CA ASP A 108 -16.45 -14.25 -10.76
C ASP A 108 -17.72 -13.40 -10.73
N GLY A 109 -18.43 -13.37 -11.87
CA GLY A 109 -19.61 -12.53 -12.06
C GLY A 109 -19.32 -11.06 -12.43
N PHE A 110 -18.05 -10.64 -12.54
CA PHE A 110 -17.71 -9.30 -13.01
C PHE A 110 -17.94 -9.15 -14.52
N ASP A 111 -18.96 -8.37 -14.88
CA ASP A 111 -19.28 -8.04 -16.27
C ASP A 111 -18.52 -6.78 -16.75
N ALA A 112 -17.34 -7.00 -17.33
CA ALA A 112 -16.51 -5.94 -17.91
C ALA A 112 -17.06 -5.36 -19.23
N SER A 113 -18.07 -5.99 -19.86
CA SER A 113 -18.54 -5.64 -21.21
C SER A 113 -19.32 -4.31 -21.26
N ARG A 114 -19.75 -3.81 -20.10
CA ARG A 114 -20.58 -2.60 -19.95
C ARG A 114 -19.90 -1.31 -20.38
N HIS A 115 -18.56 -1.29 -20.47
CA HIS A 115 -17.81 -0.13 -20.95
C HIS A 115 -16.60 -0.56 -21.77
N PRO A 116 -16.40 -0.04 -23.01
CA PRO A 116 -15.33 -0.48 -23.91
C PRO A 116 -13.93 -0.43 -23.27
N SER A 117 -13.61 0.65 -22.55
CA SER A 117 -12.32 0.78 -21.88
C SER A 117 -12.14 -0.22 -20.74
N VAL A 118 -13.20 -0.56 -20.00
CA VAL A 118 -13.12 -1.54 -18.90
C VAL A 118 -12.92 -2.95 -19.48
N ALA A 119 -13.67 -3.30 -20.52
CA ALA A 119 -13.51 -4.56 -21.25
C ALA A 119 -12.08 -4.72 -21.80
N GLU A 120 -11.56 -3.67 -22.41
CA GLU A 120 -10.23 -3.64 -22.98
C GLU A 120 -9.14 -3.78 -21.91
N TRP A 121 -9.29 -3.08 -20.78
CA TRP A 121 -8.38 -3.15 -19.65
C TRP A 121 -8.38 -4.53 -18.98
N HIS A 122 -9.57 -5.07 -18.72
CA HIS A 122 -9.75 -6.39 -18.12
C HIS A 122 -9.09 -7.48 -18.99
N ARG A 123 -9.28 -7.43 -20.31
CA ARG A 123 -8.64 -8.36 -21.25
C ARG A 123 -7.11 -8.29 -21.24
N ARG A 124 -6.53 -7.08 -21.09
CA ARG A 124 -5.06 -6.90 -21.09
C ARG A 124 -4.40 -7.23 -19.76
N HIS A 125 -5.15 -7.22 -18.67
CA HIS A 125 -4.62 -7.40 -17.31
C HIS A 125 -5.49 -8.39 -16.52
N PRO A 126 -5.58 -9.66 -16.94
CA PRO A 126 -6.42 -10.66 -16.28
C PRO A 126 -6.01 -10.92 -14.81
N ASP A 127 -4.74 -10.65 -14.49
CA ASP A 127 -4.16 -10.82 -13.16
C ASP A 127 -4.31 -9.57 -12.28
N LEU A 128 -4.93 -8.50 -12.79
CA LEU A 128 -5.13 -7.28 -12.01
C LEU A 128 -6.07 -7.56 -10.85
N ARG A 129 -5.64 -7.18 -9.65
CA ARG A 129 -6.46 -7.11 -8.44
C ARG A 129 -6.31 -5.70 -7.85
N ILE A 130 -7.36 -5.23 -7.17
CA ILE A 130 -7.40 -3.92 -6.50
C ILE A 130 -6.68 -4.03 -5.16
N GLY A 131 -6.93 -5.12 -4.43
CA GLY A 131 -6.48 -5.29 -3.06
C GLY A 131 -7.17 -4.36 -2.07
N ARG A 132 -6.92 -4.58 -0.78
CA ARG A 132 -7.45 -3.73 0.29
C ARG A 132 -6.49 -3.65 1.47
N THR A 133 -6.64 -2.61 2.27
CA THR A 133 -5.83 -2.40 3.47
C THR A 133 -6.59 -2.69 4.76
N ASP A 134 -7.92 -2.76 4.72
CA ASP A 134 -8.80 -2.83 5.90
C ASP A 134 -8.56 -1.70 6.93
N LEU A 135 -7.86 -0.64 6.53
CA LEU A 135 -7.62 0.57 7.32
C LEU A 135 -8.67 1.62 6.98
N VAL A 136 -9.85 1.48 7.59
CA VAL A 136 -11.03 2.32 7.30
C VAL A 136 -10.76 3.81 7.54
N PHE A 137 -10.00 4.15 8.59
CA PHE A 137 -9.69 5.55 8.88
C PHE A 137 -8.88 6.21 7.76
N ASP A 138 -7.85 5.52 7.25
CA ASP A 138 -7.02 6.02 6.15
C ASP A 138 -7.89 6.22 4.90
N ALA A 139 -8.72 5.23 4.56
CA ALA A 139 -9.65 5.33 3.43
C ALA A 139 -10.67 6.47 3.59
N LEU A 140 -11.19 6.69 4.80
CA LEU A 140 -12.13 7.77 5.11
C LEU A 140 -11.47 9.14 4.96
N VAL A 141 -10.26 9.32 5.51
CA VAL A 141 -9.51 10.57 5.38
C VAL A 141 -9.25 10.87 3.91
N SER A 142 -8.78 9.89 3.13
CA SER A 142 -8.59 10.06 1.69
C SER A 142 -9.90 10.44 0.98
N ALA A 143 -10.99 9.72 1.24
CA ALA A 143 -12.28 9.98 0.61
C ALA A 143 -12.83 11.38 0.91
N ILE A 144 -12.64 11.88 2.14
CA ILE A 144 -13.01 13.24 2.54
C ILE A 144 -12.14 14.26 1.79
N MET A 145 -10.83 14.05 1.74
CA MET A 145 -9.89 14.96 1.10
C MET A 145 -10.06 15.03 -0.42
N GLU A 146 -10.61 13.98 -1.04
CA GLU A 146 -10.89 13.92 -2.48
C GLU A 146 -12.22 14.57 -2.88
N GLN A 147 -13.08 14.95 -1.93
CA GLN A 147 -14.34 15.60 -2.27
C GLN A 147 -14.12 16.97 -2.91
N LYS A 148 -14.70 17.15 -4.11
CA LYS A 148 -14.75 18.42 -4.86
C LYS A 148 -13.37 19.00 -5.26
N VAL A 149 -12.31 18.20 -5.21
CA VAL A 149 -10.97 18.58 -5.66
C VAL A 149 -10.42 17.60 -6.69
N THR A 150 -9.36 18.00 -7.38
CA THR A 150 -8.60 17.08 -8.24
C THR A 150 -7.77 16.11 -7.40
N GLY A 151 -7.48 14.91 -7.92
CA GLY A 151 -6.62 13.94 -7.23
C GLY A 151 -5.24 14.50 -6.86
N MET A 152 -4.66 15.39 -7.69
CA MET A 152 -3.39 16.05 -7.35
C MET A 152 -3.50 16.93 -6.10
N GLN A 153 -4.62 17.64 -5.93
CA GLN A 153 -4.86 18.45 -4.74
C GLN A 153 -5.04 17.57 -3.50
N ALA A 154 -5.79 16.47 -3.62
CA ALA A 154 -5.97 15.51 -2.54
C ALA A 154 -4.63 14.91 -2.08
N PHE A 155 -3.77 14.47 -3.01
CA PHE A 155 -2.45 13.92 -2.68
C PHE A 155 -1.51 14.95 -2.04
N SER A 156 -1.57 16.21 -2.48
CA SER A 156 -0.81 17.29 -1.85
C SER A 156 -1.23 17.52 -0.40
N ALA A 157 -2.54 17.46 -0.13
CA ALA A 157 -3.09 17.64 1.19
C ALA A 157 -2.80 16.44 2.11
N TRP A 158 -2.89 15.21 1.61
CA TRP A 158 -2.41 14.00 2.30
C TRP A 158 -0.96 14.13 2.74
N ARG A 159 -0.07 14.47 1.79
CA ARG A 159 1.36 14.67 2.09
C ARG A 159 1.55 15.71 3.17
N SER A 160 0.80 16.81 3.12
CA SER A 160 0.88 17.87 4.12
C SER A 160 0.49 17.34 5.49
N ILE A 161 -0.66 16.69 5.63
CA ILE A 161 -1.13 16.13 6.90
C ILE A 161 -0.10 15.18 7.50
N VAL A 162 0.36 14.19 6.74
CA VAL A 162 1.35 13.22 7.25
C VAL A 162 2.69 13.87 7.57
N THR A 163 3.14 14.85 6.78
CA THR A 163 4.42 15.53 7.05
C THR A 163 4.40 16.35 8.34
N TRP A 164 3.23 16.90 8.71
CA TRP A 164 3.09 17.76 9.88
C TRP A 164 2.63 17.02 11.14
N TYR A 165 1.83 15.96 10.99
CA TYR A 165 1.15 15.28 12.09
C TYR A 165 1.39 13.76 12.14
N GLY A 166 2.14 13.21 11.17
CA GLY A 166 2.50 11.79 11.10
C GLY A 166 3.58 11.37 12.08
#